data_AF-A0A3C0BG72-F1
#
_entry.id   AF-A0A3C0BG72-F1
#
_cell.length_a   1.000
_cell.length_b   1.000
_cell.length_c   1.000
_cell.angle_alpha   90.00
_cell.angle_beta   90.00
_cell.angle_gamma   90.00
#
_symmetry.space_group_name_H-M   'P 1'
#
loop_
_entity.id
_entity.type
_entity.pdbx_description
1 polymer ?
#
loop_
_entity_poly.entity_id
_entity_poly.type
_entity_poly.pdbx_seq_one_letter_code
_entity_poly.pdbx_strand_id
1 'polypeptide(L)'
;MFNTPPCYTIYVMGKVLAWVERNGGAEGMKKLNYAKAELLYEYLDNSQYYHATAEKGSRSIMNIPFLTRETDPDKAKEVNDKFVKGAAAEGMVNLAGHRLVGGMRASIYNAMPIDGVKALIRYMDNFAKING
;
A
#
# COMPACT_ATOMS: atom_id res chain seq x y z
N MET A 1 29.09 -16.58 -21.49
CA MET A 1 29.51 -16.20 -20.13
C MET A 1 28.60 -16.96 -19.17
N PHE A 2 29.12 -18.01 -18.52
CA PHE A 2 28.36 -18.86 -17.60
C PHE A 2 29.10 -18.88 -16.26
N ASN A 3 28.67 -18.06 -15.31
CA ASN A 3 29.09 -18.14 -13.92
C ASN A 3 28.03 -18.93 -13.12
N THR A 4 28.35 -19.31 -11.87
CA THR A 4 27.40 -19.97 -10.98
C THR A 4 26.15 -19.10 -10.79
N PRO A 5 24.96 -19.56 -11.18
CA PRO A 5 23.75 -18.77 -11.03
C PRO A 5 23.25 -18.78 -9.58
N PRO A 6 22.39 -17.85 -9.16
CA PRO A 6 21.76 -17.85 -7.85
C PRO A 6 20.66 -18.92 -7.77
N CYS A 7 21.07 -20.19 -7.65
CA CYS A 7 20.19 -21.37 -7.76
C CYS A 7 18.95 -21.29 -6.86
N TYR A 8 19.09 -20.84 -5.60
CA TYR A 8 17.98 -20.71 -4.67
C TYR A 8 16.96 -19.64 -5.10
N THR A 9 17.43 -18.47 -5.54
CA THR A 9 16.56 -17.40 -6.04
C THR A 9 15.78 -17.83 -7.28
N ILE A 10 16.43 -18.56 -8.19
CA ILE A 10 15.78 -19.13 -9.38
C ILE A 10 14.70 -20.13 -8.99
N TYR A 11 14.97 -21.01 -8.02
CA TYR A 11 13.99 -21.94 -7.49
C TYR A 11 12.76 -21.23 -6.87
N VAL A 12 12.98 -20.23 -6.03
CA VAL A 12 11.90 -19.43 -5.42
C VAL A 12 11.10 -18.69 -6.48
N MET A 13 11.74 -18.11 -7.49
CA MET A 13 11.07 -17.48 -8.63
C MET A 13 10.14 -18.48 -9.32
N GLY A 14 10.60 -19.70 -9.60
CA GLY A 14 9.76 -20.76 -10.17
C GLY A 14 8.51 -21.07 -9.32
N LYS A 15 8.65 -21.08 -7.98
CA LYS A 15 7.50 -21.26 -7.08
C LYS A 15 6.50 -20.10 -7.14
N VAL A 16 7.00 -18.86 -7.18
CA VAL A 16 6.15 -17.65 -7.30
C VAL A 16 5.43 -17.62 -8.65
N LEU A 17 6.12 -17.93 -9.74
CA LEU A 17 5.53 -17.99 -11.08
C LEU A 17 4.42 -19.05 -11.15
N ALA A 18 4.67 -20.26 -10.63
CA ALA A 18 3.64 -21.30 -10.55
C ALA A 18 2.43 -20.88 -9.68
N TRP A 19 2.66 -20.10 -8.61
CA TRP A 19 1.57 -19.53 -7.82
C TRP A 19 0.79 -18.48 -8.63
N VAL A 20 1.45 -17.60 -9.38
CA VAL A 20 0.78 -16.63 -10.26
C VAL A 20 -0.08 -17.33 -11.31
N GLU A 21 0.44 -18.37 -11.97
CA GLU A 21 -0.31 -19.16 -12.96
C GLU A 21 -1.59 -19.77 -12.36
N ARG A 22 -1.49 -20.39 -11.18
CA ARG A 22 -2.66 -20.94 -10.47
C ARG A 22 -3.71 -19.90 -10.09
N ASN A 23 -3.33 -18.62 -10.00
CA ASN A 23 -4.22 -17.52 -9.67
C ASN A 23 -4.66 -16.71 -10.92
N GLY A 24 -4.69 -17.36 -12.09
CA GLY A 24 -5.16 -16.74 -13.35
C GLY A 24 -4.09 -15.99 -14.13
N GLY A 25 -2.82 -16.24 -13.82
CA GLY A 25 -1.68 -15.65 -14.53
C GLY A 25 -1.62 -14.12 -14.38
N ALA A 26 -0.98 -13.46 -15.34
CA ALA A 26 -0.82 -12.01 -15.34
C ALA A 26 -2.17 -11.27 -15.34
N GLU A 27 -3.17 -11.77 -16.06
CA GLU A 27 -4.50 -11.15 -16.14
C GLU A 27 -5.28 -11.29 -14.82
N GLY A 28 -5.18 -12.42 -14.14
CA GLY A 28 -5.74 -12.60 -12.79
C GLY A 28 -5.11 -11.65 -11.78
N MET A 29 -3.77 -11.52 -11.79
CA MET A 29 -3.06 -10.56 -10.95
C MET A 29 -3.46 -9.12 -11.26
N LYS A 30 -3.60 -8.77 -12.54
CA LYS A 30 -4.04 -7.44 -12.98
C LYS A 30 -5.40 -7.12 -12.37
N LYS A 31 -6.41 -7.96 -12.58
CA LYS A 31 -7.77 -7.76 -12.04
C LYS A 31 -7.76 -7.57 -10.52
N LEU A 32 -7.02 -8.40 -9.79
CA LEU A 32 -6.92 -8.28 -8.34
C LEU A 32 -6.23 -6.98 -7.89
N ASN A 33 -5.15 -6.57 -8.57
CA ASN A 33 -4.43 -5.35 -8.21
C ASN A 33 -5.25 -4.09 -8.52
N TYR A 34 -5.99 -4.06 -9.63
CA TYR A 34 -6.94 -2.97 -9.90
C TYR A 34 -8.02 -2.89 -8.83
N ALA A 35 -8.67 -4.01 -8.47
CA ALA A 35 -9.70 -4.03 -7.43
C ALA A 35 -9.17 -3.51 -6.07
N LYS A 36 -7.95 -3.89 -5.68
CA LYS A 36 -7.29 -3.38 -4.47
C LYS A 36 -7.01 -1.87 -4.56
N ALA A 37 -6.45 -1.43 -5.68
CA ALA A 37 -6.07 -0.04 -5.87
C ALA A 37 -7.28 0.89 -5.94
N GLU A 38 -8.30 0.51 -6.70
CA GLU A 38 -9.57 1.24 -6.81
C GLU A 38 -10.22 1.41 -5.45
N LEU A 39 -10.31 0.34 -4.66
CA LEU A 39 -10.88 0.40 -3.31
C LEU A 39 -10.17 1.41 -2.41
N LEU A 40 -8.83 1.44 -2.42
CA LEU A 40 -8.07 2.39 -1.60
C LEU A 40 -8.15 3.81 -2.16
N TYR A 41 -8.08 3.98 -3.48
CA TYR A 41 -8.17 5.31 -4.10
C TYR A 41 -9.56 5.92 -3.97
N GLU A 42 -10.63 5.13 -4.05
CA GLU A 42 -12.00 5.61 -3.82
C GLU A 42 -12.14 6.14 -2.39
N TYR A 43 -11.60 5.43 -1.39
CA TYR A 43 -11.56 5.95 -0.03
C TYR A 43 -10.77 7.26 0.08
N LEU A 44 -9.57 7.32 -0.51
CA LEU A 44 -8.73 8.52 -0.49
C LEU A 44 -9.38 9.72 -1.19
N ASP A 45 -10.07 9.50 -2.31
CA ASP A 45 -10.71 10.55 -3.09
C ASP A 45 -11.94 11.16 -2.38
N ASN A 46 -12.64 10.35 -1.58
CA ASN A 46 -13.78 10.80 -0.80
C ASN A 46 -13.39 11.26 0.62
N SER A 47 -12.12 11.13 1.01
CA SER A 47 -11.65 11.49 2.34
C SER A 47 -11.46 13.00 2.51
N GLN A 48 -12.01 13.54 3.60
CA GLN A 48 -11.74 14.90 4.07
C GLN A 48 -10.48 14.98 4.95
N TYR A 49 -9.83 13.85 5.26
CA TYR A 49 -8.65 13.81 6.14
C TYR A 49 -7.38 13.40 5.39
N TYR A 50 -7.51 12.48 4.43
CA TYR A 50 -6.40 12.01 3.61
C TYR A 50 -6.52 12.49 2.17
N HIS A 51 -5.42 12.41 1.43
CA HIS A 51 -5.41 12.52 -0.03
C HIS A 51 -4.25 11.71 -0.62
N ALA A 52 -4.46 11.16 -1.82
CA ALA A 52 -3.38 10.57 -2.62
C ALA A 52 -2.46 11.65 -3.17
N THR A 53 -1.14 11.39 -3.23
CA THR A 53 -0.19 12.37 -3.79
C THR A 53 -0.08 12.33 -5.31
N ALA A 54 -0.44 11.21 -5.93
CA ALA A 54 -0.40 11.04 -7.38
C ALA A 54 -1.70 11.52 -8.05
N GLU A 55 -1.56 12.24 -9.15
CA GLU A 55 -2.65 12.66 -10.04
C GLU A 55 -3.42 11.45 -10.59
N LYS A 56 -4.74 11.57 -10.78
CA LYS A 56 -5.64 10.45 -11.10
C LYS A 56 -5.20 9.58 -12.28
N GLY A 57 -4.67 10.17 -13.34
CA GLY A 57 -4.19 9.44 -14.53
C GLY A 57 -2.83 8.74 -14.36
N SER A 58 -2.09 9.06 -13.30
CA SER A 58 -0.71 8.60 -13.05
C SER A 58 -0.60 7.72 -11.80
N ARG A 59 -1.75 7.29 -11.26
CA ARG A 59 -1.84 6.50 -10.03
C ARG A 59 -1.28 5.09 -10.23
N SER A 60 -0.41 4.68 -9.33
CA SER A 60 0.12 3.32 -9.31
C SER A 60 -0.91 2.36 -8.71
N ILE A 61 -1.10 1.21 -9.36
CA ILE A 61 -1.90 0.10 -8.79
C ILE A 61 -1.14 -0.76 -7.78
N MET A 62 0.11 -0.41 -7.46
CA MET A 62 1.00 -1.20 -6.61
C MET A 62 1.49 -0.45 -5.38
N ASN A 63 1.80 0.83 -5.52
CA ASN A 63 2.34 1.65 -4.45
C ASN A 63 1.52 2.92 -4.33
N ILE A 64 0.73 3.03 -3.28
CA ILE A 64 -0.22 4.12 -3.08
C ILE A 64 0.34 5.03 -1.97
N PRO A 65 1.11 6.08 -2.32
CA PRO A 65 1.48 7.13 -1.39
C PRO A 65 0.27 8.04 -1.10
N PHE A 66 0.10 8.38 0.18
CA PHE A 66 -0.95 9.29 0.63
C PHE A 66 -0.48 10.09 1.85
N LEU A 67 -1.04 11.28 1.99
CA LEU A 67 -0.76 12.19 3.09
C LEU A 67 -2.06 12.50 3.83
N THR A 68 -1.93 12.95 5.08
CA THR A 68 -3.02 13.71 5.72
C THR A 68 -3.14 15.09 5.07
N ARG A 69 -4.22 15.83 5.35
CA ARG A 69 -4.42 17.22 4.91
C ARG A 69 -3.84 18.26 5.86
N GLU A 70 -3.11 17.84 6.91
CA GLU A 70 -2.41 18.75 7.80
C GLU A 70 -1.32 19.51 7.03
N THR A 71 -1.31 20.83 7.18
CA THR A 71 -0.40 21.75 6.47
C THR A 71 0.82 22.13 7.30
N ASP A 72 0.73 22.00 8.63
CA ASP A 72 1.85 22.20 9.55
C ASP A 72 2.80 20.98 9.49
N PRO A 73 4.07 21.15 9.08
CA PRO A 73 5.00 20.03 8.91
C PRO A 73 5.29 19.25 10.20
N ASP A 74 5.35 19.95 11.35
CA ASP A 74 5.68 19.31 12.62
C ASP A 74 4.50 18.48 13.13
N LYS A 75 3.28 19.02 13.02
CA LYS A 75 2.05 18.27 13.32
C LYS A 75 1.83 17.13 12.35
N ALA A 76 2.06 17.34 11.06
CA ALA A 76 1.95 16.29 10.05
C ALA A 76 2.90 15.14 10.39
N LYS A 77 4.13 15.44 10.80
CA LYS A 77 5.08 14.42 11.25
C LYS A 77 4.59 13.66 12.47
N GLU A 78 4.11 14.36 13.51
CA GLU A 78 3.57 13.73 14.72
C GLU A 78 2.39 12.79 14.41
N VAL A 79 1.45 13.25 13.59
CA VAL A 79 0.28 12.48 13.17
C VAL A 79 0.69 11.26 12.34
N ASN A 80 1.64 11.40 11.42
CA ASN A 80 2.17 10.29 10.62
C ASN A 80 2.83 9.23 11.50
N ASP A 81 3.66 9.65 12.47
CA ASP A 81 4.31 8.74 13.41
C ASP A 81 3.27 8.00 14.28
N LYS A 82 2.22 8.70 14.74
CA LYS A 82 1.09 8.11 15.47
C LYS A 82 0.32 7.10 14.62
N PHE A 83 0.07 7.41 13.35
CA PHE A 83 -0.59 6.52 12.40
C PHE A 83 0.23 5.24 12.19
N VAL A 84 1.52 5.36 11.89
CA VAL A 84 2.38 4.19 11.63
C VAL A 84 2.48 3.30 12.87
N LYS A 85 2.61 3.90 14.06
CA LYS A 85 2.67 3.15 15.32
C LYS A 85 1.34 2.44 15.63
N GLY A 86 0.21 3.10 15.43
CA GLY A 86 -1.10 2.52 15.66
C GLY A 86 -1.41 1.39 14.67
N ALA A 87 -1.11 1.59 13.39
CA ALA A 87 -1.29 0.57 12.37
C ALA A 87 -0.44 -0.67 12.68
N ALA A 88 0.81 -0.48 13.11
CA ALA A 88 1.70 -1.58 13.50
C ALA A 88 1.15 -2.38 14.70
N ALA A 89 0.49 -1.72 15.65
CA ALA A 89 -0.16 -2.40 16.78
C ALA A 89 -1.35 -3.28 16.35
N GLU A 90 -1.99 -2.96 15.22
CA GLU A 90 -3.03 -3.78 14.57
C GLU A 90 -2.45 -4.78 13.54
N GLY A 91 -1.13 -4.95 13.50
CA GLY A 91 -0.45 -5.89 12.59
C GLY A 91 -0.22 -5.36 11.17
N MET A 92 -0.52 -4.09 10.90
CA MET A 92 -0.27 -3.44 9.62
C MET A 92 1.07 -2.71 9.65
N VAL A 93 2.11 -3.35 9.10
CA VAL A 93 3.49 -2.84 9.14
C VAL A 93 3.94 -2.26 7.80
N ASN A 94 5.07 -1.55 7.80
CA ASN A 94 5.73 -0.98 6.61
C ASN A 94 4.88 0.06 5.84
N LEU A 95 4.02 0.80 6.55
CA LEU A 95 3.21 1.88 5.97
C LEU A 95 3.88 3.26 5.98
N ALA A 96 5.03 3.41 6.64
CA ALA A 96 5.78 4.66 6.62
C ALA A 96 6.19 5.01 5.18
N GLY A 97 5.88 6.25 4.78
CA GLY A 97 6.27 6.79 3.49
C GLY A 97 7.78 6.89 3.33
N HIS A 98 8.25 7.11 2.10
CA HIS A 98 9.67 7.30 1.85
C HIS A 98 10.16 8.57 2.56
N ARG A 99 11.34 8.54 3.17
CA ARG A 99 11.88 9.64 3.99
C ARG A 99 11.91 11.01 3.30
N LEU A 100 12.07 11.02 1.97
CA LEU A 100 12.08 12.25 1.16
C LEU A 100 10.71 12.88 0.93
N VAL A 101 9.63 12.10 1.07
CA VAL A 101 8.25 12.55 0.80
C VAL A 101 7.43 12.66 2.09
N GLY A 102 7.74 11.82 3.10
CA GLY A 102 6.96 11.73 4.32
C GLY A 102 5.62 10.99 4.12
N GLY A 103 4.73 11.13 5.10
CA GLY A 103 3.40 10.52 5.10
C GLY A 103 3.40 9.00 5.10
N MET A 104 2.45 8.43 4.36
CA MET A 104 2.21 6.98 4.32
C MET A 104 2.32 6.43 2.90
N ARG A 105 2.65 5.15 2.81
CA ARG A 105 2.65 4.40 1.54
C ARG A 105 2.13 2.99 1.75
N ALA A 106 1.03 2.66 1.08
CA ALA A 106 0.52 1.30 1.02
C ALA A 106 1.09 0.58 -0.22
N SER A 107 1.94 -0.43 0.00
CA SER A 107 2.44 -1.31 -1.06
C SER A 107 1.57 -2.56 -1.16
N ILE A 108 0.77 -2.64 -2.22
CA ILE A 108 -0.28 -3.64 -2.44
C ILE A 108 0.05 -4.62 -3.57
N TYR A 109 1.29 -5.14 -3.59
CA TYR A 109 1.77 -6.13 -4.57
C TYR A 109 0.87 -7.37 -4.70
N ASN A 110 1.11 -8.22 -5.70
CA ASN A 110 0.30 -9.42 -6.00
C ASN A 110 -0.06 -10.25 -4.76
N ALA A 111 0.88 -10.47 -3.84
CA ALA A 111 0.68 -11.28 -2.65
C ALA A 111 -0.11 -10.58 -1.52
N MET A 112 -0.34 -9.27 -1.62
CA MET A 112 -1.17 -8.53 -0.66
C MET A 112 -2.65 -8.87 -0.90
N PRO A 113 -3.38 -9.46 0.07
CA PRO A 113 -4.79 -9.78 -0.07
C PRO A 113 -5.66 -8.51 -0.05
N ILE A 114 -6.82 -8.57 -0.71
CA ILE A 114 -7.78 -7.46 -0.70
C ILE A 114 -8.30 -7.14 0.70
N ASP A 115 -8.42 -8.14 1.56
CA ASP A 115 -8.86 -7.94 2.95
C ASP A 115 -7.83 -7.15 3.78
N GLY A 116 -6.55 -7.19 3.39
CA GLY A 116 -5.52 -6.30 3.95
C GLY A 116 -5.78 -4.83 3.61
N VAL A 117 -6.22 -4.55 2.38
CA VAL A 117 -6.64 -3.19 1.96
C VAL A 117 -7.89 -2.75 2.72
N LYS A 118 -8.89 -3.64 2.88
CA LYS A 118 -10.09 -3.33 3.67
C LYS A 118 -9.76 -3.07 5.15
N ALA A 119 -8.82 -3.83 5.73
CA ALA A 119 -8.35 -3.60 7.09
C ALA A 119 -7.68 -2.24 7.23
N LEU A 120 -6.81 -1.88 6.28
CA LEU A 120 -6.18 -0.56 6.23
C LEU A 120 -7.22 0.56 6.15
N ILE A 121 -8.23 0.44 5.29
CA ILE A 121 -9.30 1.45 5.16
C ILE A 121 -10.08 1.61 6.48
N ARG A 122 -10.45 0.50 7.15
CA ARG A 122 -11.12 0.57 8.45
C ARG A 122 -10.27 1.28 9.49
N TYR A 123 -8.97 0.98 9.54
CA TYR A 123 -8.04 1.66 10.42
C TYR A 123 -7.93 3.16 10.09
N MET A 124 -7.80 3.51 8.81
CA MET A 124 -7.74 4.90 8.36
C MET A 124 -9.01 5.68 8.74
N ASP A 125 -10.19 5.09 8.59
CA ASP A 125 -11.46 5.74 8.93
C ASP A 125 -11.57 6.00 10.45
N ASN A 126 -11.23 5.00 11.27
CA ASN A 126 -11.18 5.16 12.73
C ASN A 126 -10.13 6.20 13.16
N PHE A 127 -8.95 6.17 12.54
CA PHE A 127 -7.90 7.13 12.84
C PHE A 127 -8.34 8.56 12.50
N ALA A 128 -8.94 8.78 11.32
CA ALA A 128 -9.43 10.09 10.91
C ALA A 128 -10.52 10.63 11.87
N LYS A 129 -11.43 9.78 12.35
CA LYS A 129 -12.48 10.19 13.32
C LYS A 129 -11.93 10.65 14.68
N ILE A 130 -10.77 10.14 15.08
CA ILE A 130 -10.14 10.46 16.37
C ILE A 130 -9.22 11.68 16.26
N ASN A 131 -8.66 11.94 15.07
CA ASN A 131 -7.57 12.91 14.88
C ASN A 131 -7.89 14.03 13.87
N GLY A 132 -9.10 14.06 13.32
CA GLY A 132 -9.62 15.12 12.45
C GLY A 132 -10.70 15.94 13.15
#